data_AF-A0A6G7YBT0-F1
#
_entry.id   AF-A0A6G7YBT0-F1
#
_cell.length_a   1.000
_cell.length_b   1.000
_cell.length_c   1.000
_cell.angle_alpha   90.00
_cell.angle_beta   90.00
_cell.angle_gamma   90.00
#
_symmetry.space_group_name_H-M   'P 1'
#
loop_
_entity.id
_entity.type
_entity.pdbx_description
1 polymer ?
#
loop_
_entity_poly.entity_id
_entity_poly.type
_entity_poly.pdbx_seq_one_letter_code
_entity_poly.pdbx_strand_id
1 'polypeptide(L)'
;MFNVVHDAGGSTAVFASKTKFSLWDRSWPEAIDTDVIVEDNRALVGRFVSDLGQTRSFRMLHLSAPDRAGHDHGFMGRAYLRTVRSTDRLLARVMRAISASPTMAGHTAVVLTSDHGGRGANHRAPNRPANYTVPFMVWGPGVERGADLYSINPTYANPRRTQTTYADAPIRNAAVANLALDLLELPAVPGSEHNTEQDLEVSAPPVSARG
;
A
#
# COMPACT_ATOMS: atom_id res chain seq x y z
N MET A 1 -9.02 -9.93 2.16
CA MET A 1 -9.30 -8.66 1.45
C MET A 1 -9.93 -8.94 0.10
N PHE A 2 -9.28 -9.63 -0.85
CA PHE A 2 -9.89 -9.94 -2.15
C PHE A 2 -11.27 -10.61 -2.02
N ASN A 3 -11.39 -11.69 -1.23
CA ASN A 3 -12.68 -12.32 -0.96
C ASN A 3 -13.70 -11.34 -0.38
N VAL A 4 -13.33 -10.53 0.61
CA VAL A 4 -14.27 -9.55 1.22
C VAL A 4 -14.81 -8.57 0.17
N VAL A 5 -13.97 -8.08 -0.73
CA VAL A 5 -14.41 -7.19 -1.81
C VAL A 5 -15.30 -7.93 -2.81
N HIS A 6 -14.92 -9.16 -3.18
CA HIS A 6 -15.67 -9.99 -4.11
C HIS A 6 -17.05 -10.38 -3.55
N ASP A 7 -17.11 -10.83 -2.29
CA ASP A 7 -18.33 -11.22 -1.59
C ASP A 7 -19.31 -10.04 -1.43
N ALA A 8 -18.78 -8.81 -1.39
CA ALA A 8 -19.56 -7.58 -1.43
C ALA A 8 -20.00 -7.16 -2.86
N GLY A 9 -19.74 -7.99 -3.87
CA GLY A 9 -20.07 -7.74 -5.29
C GLY A 9 -19.10 -6.81 -6.01
N GLY A 10 -17.95 -6.49 -5.41
CA GLY A 10 -16.91 -5.66 -5.99
C GLY A 10 -15.94 -6.43 -6.88
N SER A 11 -15.38 -5.74 -7.89
CA SER A 11 -14.32 -6.32 -8.73
C SER A 11 -12.93 -5.95 -8.23
N THR A 12 -11.98 -6.89 -8.31
CA THR A 12 -10.60 -6.69 -7.91
C THR A 12 -9.59 -6.97 -9.03
N ALA A 13 -8.42 -6.34 -8.95
CA ALA A 13 -7.32 -6.62 -9.87
C ALA A 13 -5.95 -6.56 -9.19
N VAL A 14 -5.02 -7.39 -9.66
CA VAL A 14 -3.63 -7.45 -9.23
C VAL A 14 -2.72 -7.16 -10.41
N PHE A 15 -1.80 -6.22 -10.23
CA PHE A 15 -0.75 -5.87 -11.17
C PHE A 15 0.59 -5.98 -10.44
N ALA A 16 1.39 -6.99 -10.76
CA ALA A 16 2.63 -7.24 -10.04
C ALA A 16 3.84 -7.48 -10.95
N SER A 17 4.98 -6.96 -10.53
CA SER A 17 6.25 -7.12 -11.26
C SER A 17 7.19 -8.20 -10.66
N LYS A 18 6.61 -9.19 -9.97
CA LYS A 18 7.31 -10.40 -9.50
C LYS A 18 6.47 -11.62 -9.82
N THR A 19 7.09 -12.65 -10.38
CA THR A 19 6.42 -13.90 -10.77
C THR A 19 5.78 -14.65 -9.61
N LYS A 20 6.29 -14.53 -8.38
CA LYS A 20 5.72 -15.17 -7.19
C LYS A 20 4.23 -14.82 -6.95
N PHE A 21 3.75 -13.68 -7.45
CA PHE A 21 2.35 -13.29 -7.33
C PHE A 21 1.41 -14.13 -8.21
N SER A 22 1.92 -14.88 -9.20
CA SER A 22 1.10 -15.82 -9.98
C SER A 22 0.50 -16.96 -9.16
N LEU A 23 0.95 -17.13 -7.91
CA LEU A 23 0.36 -18.09 -6.97
C LEU A 23 -0.93 -17.54 -6.33
N TRP A 24 -1.19 -16.23 -6.40
CA TRP A 24 -2.33 -15.59 -5.75
C TRP A 24 -3.65 -15.94 -6.44
N ASP A 25 -3.63 -16.09 -7.76
CA ASP A 25 -4.76 -16.63 -8.52
C ASP A 25 -5.21 -18.00 -7.98
N ARG A 26 -4.27 -18.83 -7.50
CA ARG A 26 -4.62 -20.11 -6.87
C ARG A 26 -5.23 -19.96 -5.48
N SER A 27 -4.87 -18.90 -4.76
CA SER A 27 -5.37 -18.62 -3.41
C SER A 27 -6.71 -17.91 -3.42
N TRP A 28 -7.01 -17.14 -4.48
CA TRP A 28 -8.23 -16.34 -4.64
C TRP A 28 -8.77 -16.41 -6.09
N PRO A 29 -9.04 -17.61 -6.63
CA PRO A 29 -9.38 -17.78 -8.05
C PRO A 29 -10.69 -17.11 -8.46
N GLU A 30 -11.63 -16.97 -7.53
CA GLU A 30 -12.92 -16.33 -7.78
C GLU A 30 -12.88 -14.82 -7.47
N ALA A 31 -11.98 -14.40 -6.57
CA ALA A 31 -11.97 -13.04 -6.04
C ALA A 31 -11.00 -12.08 -6.74
N ILE A 32 -10.09 -12.59 -7.59
CA ILE A 32 -9.20 -11.78 -8.43
C ILE A 32 -9.67 -11.87 -9.89
N ASP A 33 -10.39 -10.85 -10.37
CA ASP A 33 -10.93 -10.85 -11.73
C ASP A 33 -9.86 -10.58 -12.80
N THR A 34 -8.72 -10.04 -12.41
CA THR A 34 -7.62 -9.70 -13.33
C THR A 34 -6.28 -9.80 -12.61
N ASP A 35 -5.44 -10.72 -13.07
CA ASP A 35 -4.05 -10.87 -12.64
C ASP A 35 -3.10 -10.56 -13.80
N VAL A 36 -2.22 -9.58 -13.59
CA VAL A 36 -1.25 -9.12 -14.58
C VAL A 36 0.15 -9.15 -13.99
N ILE A 37 0.94 -10.12 -14.46
CA ILE A 37 2.34 -10.26 -14.07
C ILE A 37 3.26 -9.76 -15.19
N VAL A 38 3.94 -8.63 -14.96
CA VAL A 38 4.92 -8.05 -15.89
C VAL A 38 6.11 -7.49 -15.12
N GLU A 39 7.29 -8.09 -15.29
CA GLU A 39 8.51 -7.68 -14.58
C GLU A 39 9.00 -6.28 -14.97
N ASP A 40 8.79 -5.86 -16.23
CA ASP A 40 9.04 -4.48 -16.64
C ASP A 40 8.03 -3.55 -15.96
N ASN A 41 8.51 -2.79 -14.97
CA ASN A 41 7.66 -1.94 -14.13
C ASN A 41 7.02 -0.80 -14.95
N ARG A 42 7.65 -0.33 -16.03
CA ARG A 42 7.09 0.73 -16.89
C ARG A 42 5.94 0.20 -17.74
N ALA A 43 6.10 -1.00 -18.30
CA ALA A 43 5.06 -1.70 -19.03
C ALA A 43 3.90 -2.08 -18.10
N LEU A 44 4.19 -2.59 -16.89
CA LEU A 44 3.18 -2.91 -15.88
C LEU A 44 2.35 -1.68 -15.52
N VAL A 45 2.98 -0.54 -15.24
CA VAL A 45 2.28 0.72 -14.94
C VAL A 45 1.47 1.19 -16.15
N GLY A 46 1.94 0.93 -17.37
CA GLY A 46 1.13 1.17 -18.58
C GLY A 46 -0.17 0.36 -18.59
N ARG A 47 -0.11 -0.93 -18.24
CA ARG A 47 -1.29 -1.80 -18.13
C ARG A 47 -2.21 -1.38 -16.98
N PHE A 48 -1.64 -1.06 -15.82
CA PHE A 48 -2.40 -0.55 -14.67
C PHE A 48 -3.16 0.73 -15.03
N VAL A 49 -2.49 1.71 -15.65
CA VAL A 49 -3.14 2.96 -16.08
C VAL A 49 -4.25 2.71 -17.11
N SER A 50 -4.08 1.72 -17.99
CA SER A 50 -5.15 1.32 -18.92
C SER A 50 -6.35 0.70 -18.19
N ASP A 51 -6.11 -0.09 -17.14
CA ASP A 51 -7.16 -0.73 -16.34
C ASP A 51 -7.93 0.27 -15.46
N LEU A 52 -7.39 1.48 -15.20
CA LEU A 52 -8.14 2.55 -14.52
C LEU A 52 -9.45 2.95 -15.24
N GLY A 53 -9.57 2.65 -16.54
CA GLY A 53 -10.82 2.82 -17.28
C GLY A 53 -11.88 1.73 -17.04
N GLN A 54 -11.54 0.66 -16.31
CA GLN A 54 -12.47 -0.40 -15.92
C GLN A 54 -13.10 -0.08 -14.56
N THR A 55 -14.33 -0.56 -14.33
CA THR A 55 -14.94 -0.50 -13.01
C THR A 55 -14.28 -1.55 -12.10
N ARG A 56 -13.59 -1.12 -11.05
CA ARG A 56 -13.07 -1.99 -9.99
C ARG A 56 -13.25 -1.30 -8.64
N SER A 57 -13.55 -2.08 -7.61
CA SER A 57 -13.57 -1.61 -6.23
C SER A 57 -12.16 -1.59 -5.64
N PHE A 58 -11.30 -2.54 -6.03
CA PHE A 58 -9.94 -2.65 -5.48
C PHE A 58 -8.90 -2.98 -6.55
N ARG A 59 -7.71 -2.36 -6.44
CA ARG A 59 -6.55 -2.71 -7.26
C ARG A 59 -5.29 -2.74 -6.42
N MET A 60 -4.47 -3.77 -6.62
CA MET A 60 -3.11 -3.83 -6.09
C MET A 60 -2.09 -3.58 -7.19
N LEU A 61 -1.15 -2.68 -6.95
CA LEU A 61 0.02 -2.45 -7.82
C LEU A 61 1.31 -2.73 -7.03
N HIS A 62 2.08 -3.72 -7.48
CA HIS A 62 3.37 -4.06 -6.90
C HIS A 62 4.52 -3.73 -7.86
N LEU A 63 5.48 -2.91 -7.39
CA LEU A 63 6.65 -2.46 -8.14
C LEU A 63 7.96 -2.96 -7.51
N SER A 64 8.67 -3.82 -8.24
CA SER A 64 9.86 -4.56 -7.79
C SER A 64 11.19 -3.86 -8.06
N ALA A 65 11.20 -2.81 -8.87
CA ALA A 65 12.43 -2.21 -9.35
C ALA A 65 13.39 -1.76 -8.23
N PRO A 66 12.92 -1.08 -7.15
CA PRO A 66 13.81 -0.71 -6.04
C PRO A 66 14.46 -1.90 -5.34
N ASP A 67 13.69 -2.97 -5.09
CA ASP A 67 14.19 -4.19 -4.45
C ASP A 67 15.27 -4.88 -5.31
N ARG A 68 15.00 -5.05 -6.61
CA ARG A 68 15.99 -5.62 -7.56
C ARG A 68 17.27 -4.80 -7.58
N ALA A 69 17.18 -3.48 -7.68
CA ALA A 69 18.35 -2.60 -7.63
C ALA A 69 19.09 -2.67 -6.29
N GLY A 70 18.36 -2.86 -5.19
CA GLY A 70 18.94 -3.05 -3.85
C GLY A 70 19.73 -4.35 -3.75
N HIS A 71 19.23 -5.44 -4.32
CA HIS A 71 19.95 -6.71 -4.40
C HIS A 71 21.16 -6.66 -5.34
N ASP A 72 21.01 -6.08 -6.53
CA ASP A 72 22.05 -6.07 -7.57
C ASP A 72 23.19 -5.10 -7.26
N HIS A 73 22.89 -3.98 -6.57
CA HIS A 73 23.82 -2.86 -6.42
C HIS A 73 23.93 -2.29 -4.99
N GLY A 74 23.21 -2.86 -4.05
CA GLY A 74 23.18 -2.44 -2.65
C GLY A 74 22.08 -1.42 -2.34
N PHE A 75 21.26 -1.75 -1.34
CA PHE A 75 20.24 -0.88 -0.77
C PHE A 75 20.85 0.40 -0.19
N MET A 76 20.15 1.52 -0.35
CA MET A 76 20.60 2.88 0.01
C MET A 76 21.85 3.38 -0.74
N GLY A 77 22.34 2.63 -1.73
CA GLY A 77 23.36 3.08 -2.66
C GLY A 77 22.83 4.03 -3.74
N ARG A 78 23.73 4.64 -4.51
CA ARG A 78 23.37 5.58 -5.60
C ARG A 78 22.44 4.94 -6.64
N ALA A 79 22.68 3.68 -7.02
CA ALA A 79 21.86 2.95 -7.98
C ALA A 79 20.44 2.72 -7.44
N TYR A 80 20.32 2.20 -6.22
CA TYR A 80 19.05 2.03 -5.51
C TYR A 80 18.25 3.35 -5.45
N LEU A 81 18.86 4.45 -5.00
CA LEU A 81 18.20 5.75 -4.87
C LEU A 81 17.80 6.37 -6.23
N ARG A 82 18.49 6.03 -7.33
CA ARG A 82 18.04 6.40 -8.67
C ARG A 82 16.82 5.59 -9.08
N THR A 83 16.79 4.29 -8.77
CA THR A 83 15.64 3.44 -9.08
C THR A 83 14.41 3.80 -8.25
N VAL A 84 14.56 4.18 -6.97
CA VAL A 84 13.47 4.76 -6.16
C VAL A 84 12.91 6.00 -6.84
N ARG A 85 13.76 6.94 -7.29
CA ARG A 85 13.31 8.13 -8.04
C ARG A 85 12.62 7.80 -9.37
N SER A 86 13.08 6.78 -10.08
CA SER A 86 12.40 6.32 -11.30
C SER A 86 11.03 5.68 -11.00
N THR A 87 10.92 4.97 -9.88
CA THR A 87 9.66 4.35 -9.43
C THR A 87 8.66 5.42 -8.97
N ASP A 88 9.13 6.46 -8.29
CA ASP A 88 8.33 7.64 -7.93
C ASP A 88 7.72 8.32 -9.17
N ARG A 89 8.47 8.43 -10.27
CA ARG A 89 7.93 8.96 -11.54
C ARG A 89 6.84 8.07 -12.15
N LEU A 90 6.92 6.75 -11.94
CA LEU A 90 5.88 5.82 -12.36
C LEU A 90 4.62 5.96 -11.49
N LEU A 91 4.78 6.09 -10.17
CA LEU A 91 3.69 6.40 -9.26
C LEU A 91 3.02 7.73 -9.64
N ALA A 92 3.80 8.77 -9.93
CA ALA A 92 3.27 10.06 -10.37
C ALA A 92 2.43 9.95 -11.66
N ARG A 93 2.75 9.00 -12.56
CA ARG A 93 1.91 8.73 -13.75
C ARG A 93 0.57 8.11 -13.36
N VAL A 94 0.55 7.20 -12.38
CA VAL A 94 -0.69 6.64 -11.83
C VAL A 94 -1.53 7.73 -11.17
N MET A 95 -0.94 8.53 -10.28
CA MET A 95 -1.65 9.62 -9.59
C MET A 95 -2.25 10.62 -10.58
N ARG A 96 -1.51 11.02 -11.63
CA ARG A 96 -2.05 11.88 -12.69
C ARG A 96 -3.23 11.26 -13.43
N ALA A 97 -3.18 9.96 -13.72
CA ALA A 97 -4.28 9.27 -14.39
C ALA A 97 -5.55 9.22 -13.51
N ILE A 98 -5.39 8.96 -12.20
CA ILE A 98 -6.49 9.03 -11.22
C ILE A 98 -7.07 10.44 -11.17
N SER A 99 -6.23 11.47 -11.00
CA SER A 99 -6.70 12.86 -10.90
C SER A 99 -7.32 13.40 -12.19
N ALA A 100 -6.94 12.88 -13.35
CA ALA A 100 -7.51 13.29 -14.64
C ALA A 100 -8.81 12.56 -14.99
N SER A 101 -9.15 11.48 -14.27
CA SER A 101 -10.36 10.69 -14.53
C SER A 101 -11.56 11.29 -13.80
N PRO A 102 -12.64 11.70 -14.50
CA PRO A 102 -13.83 12.24 -13.86
C PRO A 102 -14.53 11.26 -12.91
N THR A 103 -14.37 9.96 -13.12
CA THR A 103 -14.99 8.91 -12.29
C THR A 103 -14.14 8.52 -11.09
N MET A 104 -12.85 8.90 -11.05
CA MET A 104 -11.94 8.53 -9.96
C MET A 104 -11.46 9.73 -9.14
N ALA A 105 -11.35 10.90 -9.77
CA ALA A 105 -10.97 12.13 -9.08
C ALA A 105 -12.01 12.43 -7.98
N GLY A 106 -11.56 12.50 -6.73
CA GLY A 106 -12.45 12.68 -5.59
C GLY A 106 -13.22 11.41 -5.15
N HIS A 107 -12.96 10.26 -5.76
CA HIS A 107 -13.62 8.98 -5.46
C HIS A 107 -12.64 7.80 -5.30
N THR A 108 -11.33 8.06 -5.26
CA THR A 108 -10.31 7.01 -5.14
C THR A 108 -9.32 7.36 -4.06
N ALA A 109 -9.13 6.43 -3.13
CA ALA A 109 -8.03 6.45 -2.18
C ALA A 109 -6.85 5.61 -2.68
N VAL A 110 -5.65 6.00 -2.25
CA VAL A 110 -4.38 5.33 -2.52
C VAL A 110 -3.68 5.11 -1.19
N VAL A 111 -3.42 3.85 -0.85
CA VAL A 111 -2.55 3.46 0.26
C VAL A 111 -1.21 3.01 -0.32
N LEU A 112 -0.13 3.67 0.06
CA LEU A 112 1.23 3.40 -0.40
C LEU A 112 2.08 2.87 0.75
N THR A 113 2.71 1.71 0.54
CA THR A 113 3.62 1.11 1.50
C THR A 113 4.71 0.25 0.83
N SER A 114 5.63 -0.31 1.62
CA SER A 114 6.62 -1.31 1.20
C SER A 114 6.58 -2.51 2.15
N ASP A 115 6.91 -3.70 1.65
CA ASP A 115 7.02 -4.91 2.47
C ASP A 115 8.28 -4.90 3.35
N HIS A 116 9.36 -4.32 2.85
CA HIS A 116 10.60 -4.09 3.60
C HIS A 116 11.39 -2.89 3.08
N GLY A 117 12.43 -2.52 3.82
CA GLY A 117 13.50 -1.63 3.38
C GLY A 117 14.78 -2.40 3.06
N GLY A 118 15.95 -1.78 3.26
CA GLY A 118 17.23 -2.49 3.15
C GLY A 118 18.43 -1.58 3.39
N ARG A 119 19.60 -2.18 3.67
CA ARG A 119 20.87 -1.45 3.69
C ARG A 119 22.06 -2.33 3.31
N GLY A 120 22.87 -1.85 2.35
CA GLY A 120 23.99 -2.63 1.85
C GLY A 120 23.49 -3.82 1.01
N ALA A 121 24.09 -5.00 1.15
CA ALA A 121 23.81 -6.13 0.26
C ALA A 121 22.49 -6.89 0.53
N ASN A 122 21.79 -6.63 1.64
CA ASN A 122 20.57 -7.35 1.99
C ASN A 122 19.66 -6.57 2.95
N HIS A 123 18.53 -7.19 3.30
CA HIS A 123 17.50 -6.68 4.20
C HIS A 123 17.14 -7.65 5.35
N ARG A 124 18.04 -8.60 5.68
CA ARG A 124 17.71 -9.72 6.58
C ARG A 124 18.00 -9.46 8.05
N ALA A 125 18.91 -8.53 8.37
CA ALA A 125 19.32 -8.29 9.75
C ALA A 125 18.18 -7.64 10.54
N PRO A 126 17.67 -8.28 11.61
CA PRO A 126 16.50 -7.78 12.34
C PRO A 126 16.83 -6.50 13.11
N ASN A 127 18.05 -6.36 13.62
CA ASN A 127 18.49 -5.18 14.38
C ASN A 127 18.84 -3.94 13.51
N ARG A 128 18.46 -3.92 12.23
CA ARG A 128 18.73 -2.79 11.32
C ARG A 128 17.43 -2.07 10.96
N PRO A 129 17.16 -0.87 11.53
CA PRO A 129 15.97 -0.08 11.22
C PRO A 129 15.69 0.11 9.74
N ALA A 130 16.72 0.33 8.94
CA ALA A 130 16.58 0.49 7.50
C ALA A 130 15.93 -0.71 6.78
N ASN A 131 15.90 -1.91 7.39
CA ASN A 131 15.29 -3.10 6.81
C ASN A 131 13.79 -3.20 7.06
N TYR A 132 13.26 -2.56 8.13
CA TYR A 132 11.87 -2.71 8.55
C TYR A 132 11.11 -1.40 8.74
N THR A 133 11.79 -0.24 8.72
CA THR A 133 11.14 1.07 8.62
C THR A 133 10.74 1.30 7.17
N VAL A 134 9.43 1.23 6.90
CA VAL A 134 8.83 1.40 5.57
C VAL A 134 7.94 2.64 5.54
N PRO A 135 7.73 3.27 4.36
CA PRO A 135 6.69 4.28 4.24
C PRO A 135 5.33 3.63 4.47
N PHE A 136 4.40 4.36 5.09
CA PHE A 136 2.98 4.03 5.11
C PHE A 136 2.22 5.34 4.93
N MET A 137 1.63 5.54 3.77
CA MET A 137 1.01 6.80 3.37
C MET A 137 -0.39 6.54 2.82
N VAL A 138 -1.30 7.48 3.07
CA VAL A 138 -2.66 7.43 2.55
C VAL A 138 -2.95 8.75 1.85
N TRP A 139 -3.65 8.69 0.73
CA TRP A 139 -4.10 9.85 -0.02
C TRP A 139 -5.49 9.57 -0.58
N GLY A 140 -6.40 10.54 -0.57
CA GLY A 140 -7.72 10.35 -1.16
C GLY A 140 -8.77 11.27 -0.56
N PRO A 141 -10.04 11.07 -0.92
CA PRO A 141 -11.19 11.74 -0.30
C PRO A 141 -11.22 11.45 1.21
N GLY A 142 -11.56 12.45 2.02
CA GLY A 142 -11.65 12.32 3.48
C GLY A 142 -10.31 12.21 4.22
N VAL A 143 -9.19 11.97 3.53
CA VAL A 143 -7.86 11.85 4.16
C VAL A 143 -7.33 13.23 4.55
N GLU A 144 -6.91 13.38 5.81
CA GLU A 144 -6.34 14.63 6.33
C GLU A 144 -5.02 14.96 5.65
N ARG A 145 -4.89 16.18 5.13
CA ARG A 145 -3.71 16.58 4.36
C ARG A 145 -2.53 16.90 5.27
N GLY A 146 -1.44 16.17 5.09
CA GLY A 146 -0.17 16.45 5.77
C GLY A 146 -0.14 16.06 7.25
N ALA A 147 -1.18 15.38 7.75
CA ALA A 147 -1.18 14.81 9.08
C ALA A 147 -0.18 13.66 9.19
N ASP A 148 0.47 13.56 10.36
CA ASP A 148 1.16 12.35 10.78
C ASP A 148 0.13 11.37 11.33
N LEU A 149 0.10 10.13 10.81
CA LEU A 149 -0.85 9.10 11.23
C LEU A 149 -0.80 8.86 12.75
N TYR A 150 0.39 8.93 13.37
CA TYR A 150 0.49 8.78 14.83
C TYR A 150 -0.06 9.98 15.61
N SER A 151 -0.16 11.16 14.99
CA SER A 151 -0.76 12.34 15.63
C SER A 151 -2.28 12.28 15.64
N ILE A 152 -2.90 11.69 14.62
CA ILE A 152 -4.37 11.52 14.54
C ILE A 152 -4.86 10.19 15.14
N ASN A 153 -3.95 9.25 15.43
CA ASN A 153 -4.23 7.96 16.06
C ASN A 153 -3.48 7.79 17.39
N PRO A 154 -3.89 8.49 18.47
CA PRO A 154 -3.17 8.47 19.75
C PRO A 154 -3.21 7.11 20.47
N THR A 155 -4.11 6.20 20.07
CA THR A 155 -4.17 4.81 20.53
C THR A 155 -3.01 3.96 20.00
N TYR A 156 -2.39 4.37 18.89
CA TYR A 156 -1.25 3.70 18.29
C TYR A 156 0.07 4.30 18.81
N ALA A 157 1.00 3.42 19.22
CA ALA A 157 2.29 3.83 19.76
C ALA A 157 3.32 4.11 18.66
N ASN A 158 3.84 5.33 18.57
CA ASN A 158 4.90 5.66 17.61
C ASN A 158 6.22 4.97 18.00
N PRO A 159 6.74 4.03 17.19
CA PRO A 159 7.93 3.26 17.51
C PRO A 159 9.23 4.05 17.31
N ARG A 160 9.17 5.28 16.78
CA ARG A 160 10.32 6.12 16.45
C ARG A 160 11.37 5.36 15.62
N ARG A 161 12.45 4.89 16.27
CA ARG A 161 13.56 4.16 15.64
C ARG A 161 13.72 2.75 16.19
N THR A 162 12.86 2.31 17.11
CA THR A 162 12.94 1.00 17.74
C THR A 162 12.15 -0.02 16.95
N GLN A 163 12.65 -1.25 16.95
CA GLN A 163 11.84 -2.40 16.54
C GLN A 163 10.93 -2.76 17.70
N THR A 164 9.63 -2.83 17.43
CA THR A 164 8.62 -3.18 18.43
C THR A 164 8.43 -4.69 18.54
N THR A 165 7.99 -5.13 19.72
CA THR A 165 7.48 -6.49 19.93
C THR A 165 6.00 -6.55 19.53
N TYR A 166 5.35 -7.71 19.66
CA TYR A 166 3.89 -7.82 19.50
C TYR A 166 3.10 -7.22 20.68
N ALA A 167 3.75 -6.92 21.81
CA ALA A 167 3.12 -6.26 22.94
C ALA A 167 2.90 -4.76 22.70
N ASP A 168 3.65 -4.17 21.77
CA ASP A 168 3.43 -2.79 21.34
C ASP A 168 2.39 -2.75 20.20
N ALA A 169 1.63 -1.65 20.14
CA ALA A 169 0.63 -1.40 19.09
C ALA A 169 1.05 -0.25 18.16
N PRO A 170 2.16 -0.35 17.40
CA PRO A 170 2.43 0.62 16.34
C PRO A 170 1.50 0.38 15.16
N ILE A 171 1.36 1.38 14.29
CA ILE A 171 0.83 1.17 12.94
C ILE A 171 1.76 0.19 12.21
N ARG A 172 1.25 -1.00 11.87
CA ARG A 172 1.99 -2.06 11.18
C ARG A 172 1.61 -2.08 9.71
N ASN A 173 2.55 -2.50 8.86
CA ASN A 173 2.28 -2.69 7.44
C ASN A 173 1.10 -3.66 7.19
N ALA A 174 0.90 -4.63 8.08
CA ALA A 174 -0.20 -5.58 8.00
C ALA A 174 -1.61 -4.94 8.17
N ALA A 175 -1.70 -3.71 8.69
CA ALA A 175 -2.95 -2.96 8.76
C ALA A 175 -3.47 -2.54 7.36
N VAL A 176 -2.63 -2.58 6.31
CA VAL A 176 -2.97 -2.12 4.96
C VAL A 176 -4.24 -2.77 4.41
N ALA A 177 -4.45 -4.06 4.69
CA ALA A 177 -5.61 -4.78 4.18
C ALA A 177 -6.92 -4.29 4.78
N ASN A 178 -6.98 -4.15 6.11
CA ASN A 178 -8.19 -3.69 6.79
C ASN A 178 -8.40 -2.18 6.63
N LEU A 179 -7.33 -1.39 6.50
CA LEU A 179 -7.47 0.03 6.14
C LEU A 179 -8.04 0.19 4.72
N ALA A 180 -7.60 -0.62 3.76
CA ALA A 180 -8.15 -0.57 2.41
C ALA A 180 -9.64 -1.00 2.37
N LEU A 181 -10.04 -1.95 3.21
CA LEU A 181 -11.45 -2.36 3.35
C LEU A 181 -12.28 -1.29 4.04
N ASP A 182 -11.73 -0.62 5.06
CA ASP A 182 -12.42 0.47 5.77
C ASP A 182 -12.71 1.65 4.83
N LEU A 183 -11.72 2.03 4.01
CA LEU A 183 -11.89 3.04 2.96
C LEU A 183 -12.89 2.65 1.86
N LEU A 184 -13.26 1.37 1.78
CA LEU A 184 -14.31 0.85 0.89
C LEU A 184 -15.65 0.64 1.62
N GLU A 185 -15.73 1.00 2.92
CA GLU A 185 -16.87 0.76 3.80
C GLU A 185 -17.22 -0.75 3.91
N LEU A 186 -16.19 -1.59 3.89
CA LEU A 186 -16.29 -3.04 3.98
C LEU A 186 -15.75 -3.56 5.32
N PRO A 187 -16.28 -4.68 5.84
CA PRO A 187 -15.81 -5.24 7.10
C PRO A 187 -14.35 -5.70 7.01
N ALA A 188 -13.67 -5.73 8.16
CA ALA A 188 -12.33 -6.29 8.28
C ALA A 188 -12.22 -7.75 7.77
N VAL A 189 -11.02 -8.13 7.35
CA VAL A 189 -10.72 -9.52 6.94
C VAL A 189 -10.98 -10.48 8.11
N PRO A 190 -11.82 -11.51 7.93
CA PRO A 190 -12.05 -12.52 8.96
C PRO A 190 -10.74 -13.17 9.42
N GLY A 191 -10.52 -13.20 10.74
CA GLY A 191 -9.32 -13.78 11.35
C GLY A 191 -8.05 -12.92 11.22
N SER A 192 -8.14 -11.67 10.77
CA SER A 192 -7.00 -10.73 10.81
C SER A 192 -6.57 -10.48 12.27
N GLU A 193 -5.29 -10.15 12.46
CA GLU A 193 -4.71 -9.78 13.76
C GLU A 193 -4.39 -8.27 13.87
N HIS A 194 -4.61 -7.51 12.79
CA HIS A 194 -4.17 -6.12 12.70
C HIS A 194 -5.28 -5.22 12.16
N ASN A 195 -5.50 -4.08 12.83
CA ASN A 195 -6.56 -3.12 12.50
C ASN A 195 -7.91 -3.83 12.30
N THR A 196 -8.26 -4.77 13.19
CA THR A 196 -9.48 -5.58 13.10
C THR A 196 -10.73 -4.79 13.43
N GLU A 197 -10.59 -3.80 14.30
CA GLU A 197 -11.65 -2.86 14.68
C GLU A 197 -11.79 -1.72 13.65
N GLN A 198 -10.91 -1.67 12.64
CA GLN A 198 -10.85 -0.61 11.63
C GLN A 198 -10.75 0.78 12.28
N ASP A 199 -9.92 0.88 13.34
CA ASP A 199 -9.72 2.07 14.17
C ASP A 199 -8.49 2.89 13.77
N LEU A 200 -7.81 2.50 12.68
CA LEU A 200 -6.75 3.29 12.07
C LEU A 200 -7.34 4.43 11.23
N GLU A 201 -7.53 5.56 11.88
CA GLU A 201 -8.09 6.77 11.30
C GLU A 201 -7.14 7.45 10.29
N VAL A 202 -7.72 7.98 9.22
CA VAL A 202 -6.99 8.77 8.21
C VAL A 202 -7.50 10.20 8.08
N SER A 203 -8.63 10.51 8.71
CA SER A 203 -9.17 11.85 8.88
C SER A 203 -8.81 12.41 10.25
N ALA A 204 -8.58 13.73 10.35
CA ALA A 204 -8.48 14.36 11.66
C ALA A 204 -9.85 14.32 12.35
N PRO A 205 -9.90 14.10 13.67
CA PRO A 205 -11.15 14.25 14.41
C PRO A 205 -11.69 15.68 14.24
N PRO A 206 -13.02 15.86 14.17
CA PRO A 206 -13.59 17.20 14.05
C PRO A 206 -13.11 18.07 15.21
N VAL A 207 -12.60 19.26 14.89
CA VAL A 207 -12.22 20.24 15.91
C VAL A 207 -13.50 20.61 16.66
N SER A 208 -13.62 20.18 17.92
CA SER A 208 -14.71 20.61 18.79
C SER A 208 -14.71 22.14 18.81
N ALA A 209 -15.74 22.75 18.22
CA ALA A 209 -15.94 24.19 18.32
C ALA A 209 -15.99 24.52 19.81
N ARG A 210 -15.00 25.28 20.29
CA ARG A 210 -15.05 25.84 21.63
C ARG A 210 -16.22 26.83 21.63
N GLY A 211 -17.28 26.48 22.35
CA GLY A 211 -18.38 27.38 22.67
C GLY A 211 -17.94 28.49 23.63
#